data_AF-A0A6B2DD08-F1
#
_entry.id   AF-A0A6B2DD08-F1
#
_cell.length_a   1.000
_cell.length_b   1.000
_cell.length_c   1.000
_cell.angle_alpha   90.00
_cell.angle_beta   90.00
_cell.angle_gamma   90.00
#
_symmetry.space_group_name_H-M   'P 1'
#
loop_
_entity.id
_entity.type
_entity.pdbx_description
1 polymer ?
#
loop_
_entity_poly.entity_id
_entity_poly.type
_entity_poly.pdbx_seq_one_letter_code
_entity_poly.pdbx_strand_id
1 'polypeptide(L)'
;RGADLPLDARIPAGLFGPRPPRRTFAVTALGRPDLKPGDLVSPVLPPEDFVVTEPPGLGATLLTSVPNLPAGVADPDADASVCRIIEVRHEISRERGFLTTIRAVVLAGEDDGWDEVTPGTAKDAQRARRSGVPFADSAQGVASTIGDVVGDRIERTFGVTRSRPAVIHDHAVSPDTPKHTSEVWHSDAAPDGRPQAAQRTEITADAHAELTQVPYVTPFAWGSYGLVLPRYPGTRVVLSNVGGSSADFVDVGALWPPGAGPDARPGDYWLALPVGIDEREHLRDPDTQDPPDGLASHDLVDGDGTRVIETARFVLRVTDALTRVPARPSPDDDLGNGSVLIESRDGDGAARIVLKGDGSVTISAKSITFDAEDRIELNTKDVRVKLDGGTMDVS
;
A
#
# COMPACT_ATOMS: atom_id res chain seq x y z
N ARG A 1 16.12 0.61 34.07
CA ARG A 1 17.24 1.44 33.58
C ARG A 1 17.11 1.46 32.07
N GLY A 2 16.23 2.32 31.55
CA GLY A 2 16.03 2.52 30.11
C GLY A 2 16.95 3.64 29.66
N ALA A 3 17.70 3.41 28.59
CA ALA A 3 18.50 4.42 27.95
C ALA A 3 17.62 5.14 26.93
N ASP A 4 17.27 6.39 27.21
CA ASP A 4 16.68 7.31 26.25
C ASP A 4 17.72 7.59 25.15
N LEU A 5 17.39 7.25 23.92
CA LEU A 5 18.14 7.68 22.74
C LEU A 5 17.52 8.99 22.21
N PRO A 6 18.32 10.02 21.90
CA PRO A 6 17.80 11.29 21.41
C PRO A 6 17.22 11.15 20.00
N LEU A 7 16.01 11.67 19.81
CA LEU A 7 15.21 11.59 18.58
C LEU A 7 15.67 12.51 17.43
N ASP A 8 16.70 13.35 17.64
CA ASP A 8 17.02 14.46 16.73
C ASP A 8 18.13 14.18 15.68
N ALA A 9 18.59 12.93 15.52
CA ALA A 9 19.77 12.64 14.68
C ALA A 9 19.50 12.10 13.26
N ARG A 10 18.28 12.21 12.69
CA ARG A 10 17.94 11.50 11.42
C ARG A 10 17.57 12.34 10.21
N ILE A 11 17.89 13.64 10.14
CA ILE A 11 17.72 14.41 8.89
C ILE A 11 18.91 15.36 8.68
N PRO A 12 19.74 15.16 7.64
CA PRO A 12 20.77 16.13 7.27
C PRO A 12 20.14 17.46 6.83
N ALA A 13 20.71 18.59 7.27
CA ALA A 13 20.35 19.90 6.74
C ALA A 13 20.69 19.97 5.24
N GLY A 14 19.72 20.39 4.41
CA GLY A 14 19.86 20.50 2.94
C GLY A 14 18.93 19.60 2.11
N LEU A 15 17.97 18.92 2.73
CA LEU A 15 17.05 17.97 2.09
C LEU A 15 15.86 18.62 1.33
N PHE A 16 15.88 19.93 1.12
CA PHE A 16 14.89 20.65 0.34
C PHE A 16 15.63 21.79 -0.37
N GLY A 17 15.27 22.09 -1.63
CA GLY A 17 15.78 23.30 -2.30
C GLY A 17 15.57 24.54 -1.43
N PRO A 18 16.28 25.66 -1.65
CA PRO A 18 16.16 26.84 -0.81
C PRO A 18 14.68 27.25 -0.73
N ARG A 19 14.08 26.99 0.43
CA ARG A 19 12.69 27.33 0.72
C ARG A 19 12.60 28.85 0.78
N PRO A 20 11.51 29.47 0.29
CA PRO A 20 11.25 30.85 0.61
C PRO A 20 11.17 30.97 2.14
N PRO A 21 11.95 31.83 2.79
CA PRO A 21 11.89 31.97 4.24
C PRO A 21 10.52 32.53 4.64
N ARG A 22 9.65 31.67 5.17
CA ARG A 22 8.34 32.06 5.72
C ARG A 22 8.53 32.57 7.14
N ARG A 23 7.86 33.68 7.50
CA ARG A 23 7.87 34.16 8.88
C ARG A 23 7.13 33.16 9.76
N THR A 24 7.75 32.76 10.87
CA THR A 24 7.08 31.94 11.88
C THR A 24 7.03 32.68 13.20
N PHE A 25 6.00 32.42 14.00
CA PHE A 25 5.94 32.89 15.38
C PHE A 25 5.47 31.75 16.30
N ALA A 26 5.75 31.92 17.59
CA ALA A 26 5.28 31.03 18.63
C ALA A 26 4.57 31.84 19.72
N VAL A 27 3.39 31.38 20.15
CA VAL A 27 2.59 32.01 21.21
C VAL A 27 2.21 30.96 22.23
N THR A 28 2.39 31.29 23.52
CA THR A 28 1.89 30.48 24.63
C THR A 28 0.67 31.15 25.23
N ALA A 29 -0.46 30.44 25.23
CA ALA A 29 -1.71 30.86 25.83
C ALA A 29 -2.05 30.00 27.05
N LEU A 30 -2.75 30.59 28.02
CA LEU A 30 -3.40 29.86 29.10
C LEU A 30 -4.68 29.22 28.54
N GLY A 31 -4.82 27.90 28.60
CA GLY A 31 -6.16 27.30 28.47
C GLY A 31 -6.78 27.24 27.08
N ARG A 32 -6.09 26.82 26.01
CA ARG A 32 -6.68 26.71 24.65
C ARG A 32 -6.59 25.29 24.06
N PRO A 33 -7.35 24.32 24.58
CA PRO A 33 -7.37 22.94 24.05
C PRO A 33 -8.08 22.82 22.69
N ASP A 34 -8.77 23.88 22.28
CA ASP A 34 -9.54 23.97 21.03
C ASP A 34 -8.66 24.17 19.78
N LEU A 35 -7.43 24.65 19.95
CA LEU A 35 -6.49 24.92 18.87
C LEU A 35 -5.81 23.63 18.39
N LYS A 36 -5.76 23.43 17.07
CA LYS A 36 -5.10 22.28 16.42
C LYS A 36 -4.26 22.71 15.20
N PRO A 37 -3.29 21.88 14.77
CA PRO A 37 -2.60 22.11 13.51
C PRO A 37 -3.60 22.25 12.35
N GLY A 38 -3.35 23.22 11.47
CA GLY A 38 -4.21 23.59 10.35
C GLY A 38 -5.19 24.73 10.63
N ASP A 39 -5.46 25.07 11.89
CA ASP A 39 -6.34 26.21 12.22
C ASP A 39 -5.72 27.53 11.76
N LEU A 40 -6.58 28.46 11.33
CA LEU A 40 -6.21 29.84 11.04
C LEU A 40 -6.42 30.71 12.28
N VAL A 41 -5.38 31.47 12.63
CA VAL A 41 -5.39 32.39 13.77
C VAL A 41 -4.92 33.77 13.35
N SER A 42 -5.54 34.79 13.93
CA SER A 42 -5.15 36.19 13.77
C SER A 42 -4.64 36.70 15.12
N PRO A 43 -3.36 36.48 15.44
CA PRO A 43 -2.82 36.94 16.71
C PRO A 43 -2.63 38.46 16.67
N VAL A 44 -3.20 39.17 17.65
CA VAL A 44 -2.92 40.60 17.82
C VAL A 44 -1.57 40.70 18.54
N LEU A 45 -0.48 40.80 17.76
CA LEU A 45 0.88 40.95 18.28
C LEU A 45 1.37 42.41 18.13
N PRO A 46 2.11 42.94 19.10
CA PRO A 46 2.82 44.21 18.94
C PRO A 46 3.77 44.16 17.72
N PRO A 47 3.91 45.25 16.93
CA PRO A 47 4.75 45.28 15.73
C PRO A 47 6.22 44.91 16.00
N GLU A 48 6.72 45.20 17.20
CA GLU A 48 8.07 44.86 17.66
C GLU A 48 8.35 43.34 17.79
N ASP A 49 7.33 42.48 17.79
CA ASP A 49 7.47 41.02 17.96
C ASP A 49 7.61 40.25 16.62
N PHE A 50 7.56 40.93 15.48
CA PHE A 50 7.78 40.32 14.16
C PHE A 50 9.27 40.25 13.79
N VAL A 51 10.02 39.33 14.42
CA VAL A 51 11.37 38.97 13.97
C VAL A 51 11.29 37.68 13.14
N VAL A 52 11.79 37.73 11.90
CA VAL A 52 11.83 36.56 11.01
C VAL A 52 12.87 35.55 11.52
N THR A 53 12.42 34.40 12.03
CA THR A 53 13.27 33.24 12.35
C THR A 53 12.71 31.93 11.77
N GLU A 54 13.62 31.14 11.19
CA GLU A 54 13.47 29.72 10.86
C GLU A 54 13.63 28.82 12.13
N PRO A 55 13.25 27.52 12.09
CA PRO A 55 13.07 26.67 13.27
C PRO A 55 14.33 26.44 14.12
N PRO A 56 14.24 26.48 15.47
CA PRO A 56 15.37 26.12 16.32
C PRO A 56 15.50 24.60 16.48
N GLY A 57 16.74 24.10 16.37
CA GLY A 57 17.17 22.85 17.00
C GLY A 57 17.37 23.06 18.50
N LEU A 58 17.11 22.01 19.29
CA LEU A 58 17.08 22.06 20.76
C LEU A 58 18.50 22.20 21.35
N GLY A 59 18.78 23.33 22.00
CA GLY A 59 19.98 23.43 22.84
C GLY A 59 20.48 24.80 23.31
N ALA A 60 19.64 25.82 23.56
CA ALA A 60 19.96 26.89 24.52
C ALA A 60 18.78 27.82 24.79
N THR A 61 18.49 27.99 26.08
CA THR A 61 17.71 29.07 26.69
C THR A 61 18.41 30.43 26.57
N LEU A 62 17.59 31.48 26.39
CA LEU A 62 17.79 32.90 26.75
C LEU A 62 18.77 33.77 25.94
N LEU A 63 18.16 34.82 25.36
CA LEU A 63 18.68 36.13 24.96
C LEU A 63 19.85 36.22 23.95
N THR A 64 19.52 36.89 22.85
CA THR A 64 20.42 37.53 21.87
C THR A 64 21.33 36.60 21.05
N SER A 65 21.10 36.56 19.74
CA SER A 65 22.01 37.09 18.69
C SER A 65 21.91 36.35 17.34
N VAL A 66 22.10 37.17 16.31
CA VAL A 66 22.04 36.98 14.85
C VAL A 66 23.08 35.95 14.35
N PRO A 67 22.97 35.39 13.12
CA PRO A 67 23.77 35.96 12.03
C PRO A 67 23.12 35.99 10.61
N ASN A 68 23.27 37.17 9.99
CA ASN A 68 23.53 37.51 8.58
C ASN A 68 22.58 37.12 7.43
N LEU A 69 21.65 38.04 7.13
CA LEU A 69 21.34 38.50 5.77
C LEU A 69 21.24 40.05 5.78
N PRO A 70 21.52 40.74 4.65
CA PRO A 70 21.69 42.19 4.61
C PRO A 70 20.38 42.93 4.92
N ALA A 71 20.48 44.00 5.70
CA ALA A 71 19.36 44.88 6.01
C ALA A 71 18.84 45.57 4.74
N GLY A 72 17.52 45.55 4.53
CA GLY A 72 16.87 46.49 3.59
C GLY A 72 15.92 45.92 2.55
N VAL A 73 15.36 44.72 2.69
CA VAL A 73 14.20 44.32 1.85
C VAL A 73 12.98 44.15 2.74
N ALA A 74 12.26 45.27 2.94
CA ALA A 74 10.88 45.21 3.36
C ALA A 74 10.08 44.64 2.20
N ASP A 75 9.46 43.48 2.40
CA ASP A 75 8.38 43.01 1.53
C ASP A 75 7.11 43.79 1.92
N PRO A 76 6.61 44.70 1.07
CA PRO A 76 5.53 45.62 1.42
C PRO A 76 4.13 44.98 1.45
N ASP A 77 3.98 43.72 1.04
CA ASP A 77 2.67 43.07 0.85
C ASP A 77 2.35 41.97 1.89
N ALA A 78 3.19 41.79 2.91
CA ALA A 78 2.94 40.83 3.99
C ALA A 78 1.93 41.38 5.02
N ASP A 79 0.64 41.21 4.77
CA ASP A 79 -0.41 41.45 5.76
C ASP A 79 -0.31 40.40 6.87
N ALA A 80 0.35 40.75 7.98
CA ALA A 80 0.65 39.87 9.12
C ALA A 80 -0.59 39.40 9.92
N SER A 81 -1.79 39.55 9.36
CA SER A 81 -3.06 39.39 10.05
C SER A 81 -3.59 37.95 10.08
N VAL A 82 -3.11 37.03 9.25
CA VAL A 82 -3.60 35.64 9.26
C VAL A 82 -2.45 34.66 9.23
N CYS A 83 -2.49 33.71 10.16
CA CYS A 83 -1.45 32.72 10.34
C CYS A 83 -2.04 31.32 10.42
N ARG A 84 -1.32 30.32 9.92
CA ARG A 84 -1.73 28.91 10.02
C ARG A 84 -0.90 28.18 11.07
N ILE A 85 -1.57 27.50 11.99
CA ILE A 85 -0.92 26.69 13.02
C ILE A 85 -0.27 25.46 12.36
N ILE A 86 1.04 25.29 12.56
CA ILE A 86 1.80 24.12 12.11
C ILE A 86 2.06 23.13 13.25
N GLU A 87 2.05 23.61 14.49
CA GLU A 87 2.33 22.79 15.68
C GLU A 87 1.53 23.31 16.86
N VAL A 88 0.99 22.37 17.66
CA VAL A 88 0.36 22.66 18.95
C VAL A 88 0.94 21.74 20.00
N ARG A 89 1.37 22.32 21.12
CA ARG A 89 1.81 21.60 22.31
C ARG A 89 0.95 22.00 23.49
N HIS A 90 0.35 21.00 24.14
CA HIS A 90 -0.36 21.19 25.40
C HIS A 90 0.50 20.68 26.55
N GLU A 91 0.63 21.49 27.59
CA GLU A 91 1.36 21.13 28.80
C GLU A 91 0.50 21.43 30.02
N ILE A 92 0.33 20.44 30.90
CA ILE A 92 -0.35 20.61 32.17
C ILE A 92 0.69 20.59 33.29
N SER A 93 0.77 21.67 34.06
CA SER A 93 1.65 21.73 35.22
C SER A 93 0.92 22.25 36.46
N ARG A 94 1.38 21.85 37.65
CA ARG A 94 0.79 22.29 38.92
C ARG A 94 1.03 23.78 39.19
N GLU A 95 2.10 24.35 38.67
CA GLU A 95 2.49 25.74 38.91
C GLU A 95 1.93 26.72 37.86
N ARG A 96 1.80 26.29 36.60
CA ARG A 96 1.39 27.15 35.48
C ARG A 96 0.01 26.81 34.90
N GLY A 97 -0.66 25.80 35.43
CA GLY A 97 -1.95 25.32 34.93
C GLY A 97 -1.82 24.64 33.56
N PHE A 98 -2.88 24.70 32.75
CA PHE A 98 -2.89 24.18 31.39
C PHE A 98 -2.42 25.25 30.41
N LEU A 99 -1.30 24.99 29.75
CA LEU A 99 -0.69 25.85 28.74
C LEU A 99 -0.87 25.23 27.36
N THR A 100 -1.23 26.07 26.39
CA THR A 100 -1.17 25.72 24.97
C THR A 100 -0.12 26.60 24.31
N THR A 101 0.94 25.99 23.79
CA THR A 101 1.91 26.67 22.94
C THR A 101 1.62 26.31 21.49
N ILE A 102 1.43 27.33 20.66
CA ILE A 102 1.23 27.17 19.22
C ILE A 102 2.44 27.72 18.48
N ARG A 103 2.77 27.06 17.37
CA ARG A 103 3.69 27.59 16.37
C ARG A 103 2.95 27.71 15.05
N ALA A 104 3.11 28.84 14.38
CA ALA A 104 2.37 29.14 13.17
C ALA A 104 3.22 29.87 12.14
N VAL A 105 2.86 29.66 10.86
CA VAL A 105 3.41 30.38 9.71
C VAL A 105 2.53 31.58 9.39
N VAL A 106 3.14 32.74 9.13
CA VAL A 106 2.42 33.93 8.66
C VAL A 106 2.11 33.75 7.19
N LEU A 107 0.85 33.92 6.82
CA LEU A 107 0.40 33.83 5.43
C LEU A 107 0.59 35.19 4.74
N ALA A 108 0.95 35.19 3.46
CA ALA A 108 1.04 36.39 2.64
C ALA A 108 0.10 36.26 1.44
N GLY A 109 -0.73 37.27 1.18
CA GLY A 109 -1.64 37.29 0.01
C GLY A 109 -2.53 36.05 -0.09
N GLU A 110 -2.42 35.33 -1.21
CA GLU A 110 -3.17 34.09 -1.51
C GLU A 110 -2.50 32.81 -0.98
N ASP A 111 -1.42 32.91 -0.17
CA ASP A 111 -0.72 31.75 0.40
C ASP A 111 -1.65 30.96 1.34
N ASP A 112 -1.91 29.70 0.99
CA ASP A 112 -2.71 28.80 1.80
C ASP A 112 -1.90 28.16 2.95
N GLY A 113 -0.60 28.42 3.05
CA GLY A 113 0.28 27.93 4.12
C GLY A 113 0.73 26.49 3.95
N TRP A 114 0.37 25.82 2.85
CA TRP A 114 0.98 24.55 2.46
C TRP A 114 2.21 24.79 1.59
N ASP A 115 3.14 23.84 1.60
CA ASP A 115 4.24 23.84 0.63
C ASP A 115 3.67 23.32 -0.70
N GLU A 116 3.56 24.19 -1.70
CA GLU A 116 3.28 23.74 -3.06
C GLU A 116 4.48 22.96 -3.57
N VAL A 117 4.30 21.65 -3.74
CA VAL A 117 5.26 20.84 -4.50
C VAL A 117 5.02 21.16 -5.96
N THR A 118 5.76 22.14 -6.51
CA THR A 118 5.81 22.31 -7.96
C THR A 118 6.33 21.00 -8.55
N PRO A 119 5.60 20.33 -9.46
CA PRO A 119 6.11 19.15 -10.14
C PRO A 119 7.43 19.55 -10.78
N GLY A 120 8.53 18.89 -10.41
CA GLY A 120 9.78 19.08 -11.12
C GLY A 120 9.51 18.81 -12.59
N THR A 121 9.82 19.76 -13.47
CA THR A 121 9.87 19.51 -14.90
C THR A 121 10.78 18.30 -15.11
N ALA A 122 10.23 17.21 -15.64
CA ALA A 122 11.00 16.06 -16.05
C ALA A 122 12.14 16.57 -16.94
N LYS A 123 13.39 16.36 -16.51
CA LYS A 123 14.49 16.46 -17.46
C LYS A 123 14.34 15.28 -18.41
N ASP A 124 14.27 15.57 -19.71
CA ASP A 124 14.39 14.54 -20.74
C ASP A 124 15.55 13.62 -20.39
N ALA A 125 15.33 12.31 -20.49
CA ALA A 125 16.37 11.32 -20.30
C ALA A 125 17.56 11.67 -21.19
N GLN A 126 18.66 12.15 -20.60
CA GLN A 126 19.85 12.43 -21.36
C GLN A 126 20.37 11.11 -21.92
N ARG A 127 20.22 10.96 -23.24
CA ARG A 127 20.79 9.86 -24.01
C ARG A 127 22.24 9.65 -23.57
N ALA A 128 22.59 8.45 -23.11
CA ALA A 128 23.91 8.12 -22.59
C ALA A 128 25.01 8.70 -23.49
N ARG A 129 25.77 9.66 -22.95
CA ARG A 129 26.81 10.37 -23.69
C ARG A 129 27.88 9.36 -24.08
N ARG A 130 28.20 9.27 -25.37
CA ARG A 130 29.36 8.47 -25.82
C ARG A 130 30.61 9.01 -25.14
N SER A 131 31.30 8.14 -24.41
CA SER A 131 32.59 8.44 -23.79
C SER A 131 33.57 8.98 -24.83
N GLY A 132 34.19 10.14 -24.56
CA GLY A 132 35.31 10.67 -25.36
C GLY A 132 35.13 12.02 -26.07
N VAL A 133 34.04 12.77 -25.85
CA VAL A 133 33.88 14.11 -26.46
C VAL A 133 34.30 15.20 -25.45
N PRO A 134 35.36 15.99 -25.71
CA PRO A 134 35.78 17.07 -24.80
C PRO A 134 34.80 18.25 -24.83
N PHE A 135 34.63 18.91 -23.68
CA PHE A 135 33.84 20.13 -23.57
C PHE A 135 34.53 21.27 -24.31
N ALA A 136 33.77 22.01 -25.14
CA ALA A 136 34.29 23.18 -25.87
C ALA A 136 34.57 24.39 -24.95
N ASP A 137 33.92 24.44 -23.79
CA ASP A 137 34.16 25.41 -22.73
C ASP A 137 34.31 24.65 -21.40
N SER A 138 35.49 24.76 -20.79
CA SER A 138 35.84 24.05 -19.56
C SER A 138 35.05 24.56 -18.35
N ALA A 139 34.60 25.82 -18.34
CA ALA A 139 33.81 26.38 -17.24
C ALA A 139 32.35 25.92 -17.32
N GLN A 140 31.75 25.94 -18.51
CA GLN A 140 30.43 25.34 -18.76
C GLN A 140 30.45 23.81 -18.58
N GLY A 141 31.56 23.16 -18.94
CA GLY A 141 31.77 21.73 -18.75
C GLY A 141 31.84 21.34 -17.27
N VAL A 142 32.55 22.11 -16.45
CA VAL A 142 32.62 21.87 -15.01
C VAL A 142 31.29 22.24 -14.32
N ALA A 143 30.64 23.34 -14.69
CA ALA A 143 29.34 23.72 -14.11
C ALA A 143 28.22 22.74 -14.47
N SER A 144 28.19 22.23 -15.71
CA SER A 144 27.25 21.17 -16.11
C SER A 144 27.58 19.84 -15.42
N THR A 145 28.85 19.46 -15.32
CA THR A 145 29.25 18.22 -14.63
C THR A 145 28.97 18.29 -13.12
N ILE A 146 29.16 19.44 -12.47
CA ILE A 146 28.80 19.63 -11.06
C ILE A 146 27.28 19.68 -10.90
N GLY A 147 26.56 20.36 -11.79
CA GLY A 147 25.10 20.40 -11.79
C GLY A 147 24.47 19.03 -12.01
N ASP A 148 25.05 18.22 -12.89
CA ASP A 148 24.63 16.85 -13.16
C ASP A 148 25.00 15.94 -11.97
N VAL A 149 26.21 16.03 -11.41
CA VAL A 149 26.62 15.22 -10.25
C VAL A 149 25.83 15.58 -8.97
N VAL A 150 25.51 16.86 -8.77
CA VAL A 150 24.70 17.33 -7.62
C VAL A 150 23.23 16.99 -7.84
N GLY A 151 22.69 17.21 -9.04
CA GLY A 151 21.33 16.82 -9.42
C GLY A 151 21.10 15.32 -9.29
N ASP A 152 22.02 14.51 -9.81
CA ASP A 152 21.98 13.04 -9.78
C ASP A 152 22.16 12.49 -8.34
N ARG A 153 22.91 13.17 -7.47
CA ARG A 153 22.95 12.84 -6.02
C ARG A 153 21.67 13.17 -5.29
N ILE A 154 21.07 14.33 -5.57
CA ILE A 154 19.83 14.81 -4.96
C ILE A 154 18.68 13.89 -5.42
N GLU A 155 18.54 13.63 -6.71
CA GLU A 155 17.55 12.71 -7.29
C GLU A 155 17.72 11.28 -6.80
N ARG A 156 18.95 10.76 -6.66
CA ARG A 156 19.16 9.46 -6.00
C ARG A 156 18.74 9.47 -4.53
N THR A 157 18.95 10.57 -3.80
CA THR A 157 18.57 10.66 -2.38
C THR A 157 17.04 10.73 -2.19
N PHE A 158 16.32 11.40 -3.09
CA PHE A 158 14.85 11.43 -3.07
C PHE A 158 14.20 10.20 -3.72
N GLY A 159 14.78 9.66 -4.78
CA GLY A 159 14.29 8.45 -5.46
C GLY A 159 14.37 7.21 -4.58
N VAL A 160 15.35 7.19 -3.67
CA VAL A 160 15.55 6.16 -2.65
C VAL A 160 14.57 6.27 -1.47
N THR A 161 13.87 7.38 -1.28
CA THR A 161 12.92 7.54 -0.16
C THR A 161 11.46 7.60 -0.59
N ARG A 162 11.18 7.60 -1.89
CA ARG A 162 9.82 7.71 -2.42
C ARG A 162 9.26 6.35 -2.78
N SER A 163 8.00 6.14 -2.39
CA SER A 163 7.22 5.06 -2.96
C SER A 163 7.00 5.31 -4.45
N ARG A 164 6.97 4.24 -5.26
CA ARG A 164 6.81 4.34 -6.71
C ARG A 164 5.74 3.36 -7.19
N PRO A 165 4.88 3.73 -8.16
CA PRO A 165 4.05 2.77 -8.84
C PRO A 165 4.93 1.85 -9.70
N ALA A 166 4.57 0.57 -9.75
CA ALA A 166 5.20 -0.44 -10.57
C ALA A 166 4.14 -1.41 -11.11
N VAL A 167 4.55 -2.28 -12.03
CA VAL A 167 3.77 -3.37 -12.59
C VAL A 167 4.56 -4.66 -12.40
N ILE A 168 3.85 -5.72 -11.99
CA ILE A 168 4.42 -7.07 -11.95
C ILE A 168 4.67 -7.50 -13.40
N HIS A 169 5.92 -7.69 -13.78
CA HIS A 169 6.28 -8.18 -15.10
C HIS A 169 6.32 -9.71 -15.11
N ASP A 170 7.02 -10.30 -14.14
CA ASP A 170 7.11 -11.74 -13.98
C ASP A 170 6.90 -12.17 -12.53
N HIS A 171 6.19 -13.28 -12.37
CA HIS A 171 5.97 -13.97 -11.10
C HIS A 171 6.15 -15.48 -11.26
N ALA A 172 7.29 -15.87 -11.83
CA ALA A 172 7.60 -17.27 -12.12
C ALA A 172 7.90 -18.08 -10.86
N VAL A 173 7.36 -19.31 -10.81
CA VAL A 173 7.66 -20.27 -9.74
C VAL A 173 8.75 -21.22 -10.22
N SER A 174 10.01 -20.93 -9.88
CA SER A 174 11.15 -21.81 -10.18
C SER A 174 11.91 -22.21 -8.90
N PRO A 175 12.65 -23.33 -8.89
CA PRO A 175 13.50 -23.71 -7.74
C PRO A 175 14.56 -22.67 -7.38
N ASP A 176 15.01 -21.88 -8.36
CA ASP A 176 16.08 -20.89 -8.22
C ASP A 176 15.56 -19.48 -7.93
N THR A 177 14.24 -19.25 -8.04
CA THR A 177 13.60 -17.98 -7.71
C THR A 177 13.26 -17.92 -6.22
N PRO A 178 13.71 -16.90 -5.46
CA PRO A 178 13.29 -16.69 -4.09
C PRO A 178 11.76 -16.63 -3.98
N LYS A 179 11.19 -17.37 -3.03
CA LYS A 179 9.74 -17.38 -2.80
C LYS A 179 9.24 -15.99 -2.42
N HIS A 180 8.01 -15.70 -2.83
CA HIS A 180 7.32 -14.43 -2.52
C HIS A 180 8.05 -13.19 -3.05
N THR A 181 8.72 -13.34 -4.19
CA THR A 181 9.32 -12.23 -4.93
C THR A 181 8.76 -12.16 -6.34
N SER A 182 8.86 -10.99 -6.97
CA SER A 182 8.45 -10.76 -8.36
C SER A 182 9.52 -9.94 -9.08
N GLU A 183 9.52 -9.99 -10.40
CA GLU A 183 10.20 -9.01 -11.24
C GLU A 183 9.21 -7.90 -11.54
N VAL A 184 9.62 -6.65 -11.33
CA VAL A 184 8.74 -5.49 -11.42
C VAL A 184 9.33 -4.44 -12.34
N TRP A 185 8.45 -3.86 -13.15
CA TRP A 185 8.76 -2.70 -13.97
C TRP A 185 8.20 -1.47 -13.28
N HIS A 186 9.04 -0.46 -13.06
CA HIS A 186 8.60 0.82 -12.51
C HIS A 186 8.87 1.94 -13.50
N SER A 187 8.05 2.98 -13.43
CA SER A 187 8.21 4.15 -14.29
C SER A 187 9.37 5.02 -13.81
N ASP A 188 10.17 5.49 -14.76
CA ASP A 188 11.09 6.60 -14.56
C ASP A 188 10.49 7.96 -14.93
N ALA A 189 9.26 7.97 -15.44
CA ALA A 189 8.53 9.20 -15.71
C ALA A 189 8.07 9.87 -14.40
N ALA A 190 8.19 11.19 -14.34
CA ALA A 190 7.62 11.97 -13.25
C ALA A 190 6.09 11.88 -13.28
N PRO A 191 5.40 11.85 -12.12
CA PRO A 191 3.95 11.94 -12.07
C PRO A 191 3.43 13.19 -12.80
N ASP A 192 2.24 13.09 -13.40
CA ASP A 192 1.59 14.18 -14.14
C ASP A 192 1.14 15.38 -13.27
N GLY A 193 1.46 15.37 -11.98
CA GLY A 193 1.10 16.40 -11.00
C GLY A 193 -0.37 16.42 -10.60
N ARG A 194 -1.20 15.51 -11.13
CA ARG A 194 -2.63 15.47 -10.83
C ARG A 194 -2.92 14.48 -9.68
N PRO A 195 -4.01 14.66 -8.91
CA PRO A 195 -4.41 13.70 -7.88
C PRO A 195 -4.46 12.27 -8.40
N GLN A 196 -4.17 11.26 -7.59
CA GLN A 196 -4.18 9.83 -7.99
C GLN A 196 -3.17 9.47 -9.10
N ALA A 197 -2.10 10.25 -9.29
CA ALA A 197 -1.10 9.96 -10.33
C ALA A 197 -0.52 8.53 -10.26
N ALA A 198 -0.40 7.95 -9.07
CA ALA A 198 0.05 6.56 -8.89
C ALA A 198 -0.79 5.53 -9.68
N GLN A 199 -2.08 5.79 -9.90
CA GLN A 199 -2.95 4.93 -10.72
C GLN A 199 -2.78 5.17 -12.24
N ARG A 200 -2.29 6.35 -12.64
CA ARG A 200 -2.20 6.77 -14.05
C ARG A 200 -0.80 6.72 -14.65
N THR A 201 0.26 6.75 -13.83
CA THR A 201 1.64 6.82 -14.33
C THR A 201 1.91 5.70 -15.33
N GLU A 202 2.30 6.04 -16.54
CA GLU A 202 2.53 5.05 -17.58
C GLU A 202 3.79 4.23 -17.26
N ILE A 203 3.70 2.91 -17.47
CA ILE A 203 4.80 1.96 -17.37
C ILE A 203 4.68 1.11 -18.62
N THR A 204 5.62 1.24 -19.56
CA THR A 204 5.58 0.56 -20.86
C THR A 204 6.89 -0.14 -21.16
N ALA A 205 6.92 -0.96 -22.21
CA ALA A 205 8.17 -1.57 -22.68
C ALA A 205 9.27 -0.53 -22.97
N ASP A 206 8.89 0.63 -23.52
CA ASP A 206 9.85 1.66 -23.94
C ASP A 206 10.29 2.59 -22.80
N ALA A 207 9.54 2.62 -21.70
CA ALA A 207 9.76 3.55 -20.60
C ALA A 207 9.59 2.86 -19.22
N HIS A 208 10.52 1.96 -18.90
CA HIS A 208 10.60 1.34 -17.58
C HIS A 208 12.04 1.17 -17.10
N ALA A 209 12.17 1.03 -15.79
CA ALA A 209 13.31 0.40 -15.16
C ALA A 209 12.83 -0.88 -14.46
N GLU A 210 13.75 -1.82 -14.33
CA GLU A 210 13.46 -3.16 -13.85
C GLU A 210 14.10 -3.41 -12.48
N LEU A 211 13.33 -4.02 -11.58
CA LEU A 211 13.83 -4.56 -10.32
C LEU A 211 13.51 -6.05 -10.27
N THR A 212 14.53 -6.84 -9.97
CA THR A 212 14.41 -8.29 -9.86
C THR A 212 14.26 -8.70 -8.41
N GLN A 213 13.58 -9.84 -8.18
CA GLN A 213 13.43 -10.46 -6.86
C GLN A 213 12.86 -9.50 -5.80
N VAL A 214 11.94 -8.62 -6.18
CA VAL A 214 11.29 -7.69 -5.25
C VAL A 214 10.34 -8.46 -4.33
N PRO A 215 10.57 -8.50 -3.01
CA PRO A 215 9.68 -9.16 -2.08
C PRO A 215 8.38 -8.38 -1.92
N TYR A 216 7.29 -9.07 -1.60
CA TYR A 216 6.03 -8.41 -1.24
C TYR A 216 5.68 -8.55 0.24
N VAL A 217 5.02 -7.52 0.78
CA VAL A 217 4.42 -7.51 2.11
C VAL A 217 3.11 -8.28 2.09
N THR A 218 2.88 -9.03 3.17
CA THR A 218 1.60 -9.67 3.45
C THR A 218 1.14 -9.35 4.88
N PRO A 219 -0.17 -9.25 5.15
CA PRO A 219 -0.71 -9.00 6.49
C PRO A 219 -0.21 -9.96 7.58
N PHE A 220 0.14 -11.20 7.22
CA PHE A 220 0.69 -12.17 8.16
C PHE A 220 1.68 -13.11 7.46
N ALA A 221 2.89 -13.24 8.01
CA ALA A 221 3.87 -14.24 7.61
C ALA A 221 4.77 -14.63 8.79
N TRP A 222 5.03 -15.93 8.94
CA TRP A 222 5.98 -16.50 9.90
C TRP A 222 6.50 -17.85 9.38
N GLY A 223 7.75 -17.88 8.92
CA GLY A 223 8.32 -19.08 8.30
C GLY A 223 7.56 -19.49 7.03
N SER A 224 7.06 -20.73 6.97
CA SER A 224 6.25 -21.23 5.85
C SER A 224 4.75 -20.95 6.00
N TYR A 225 4.34 -20.20 7.03
CA TYR A 225 2.95 -19.84 7.31
C TYR A 225 2.69 -18.38 6.94
N GLY A 226 1.56 -18.07 6.32
CA GLY A 226 1.22 -16.69 5.97
C GLY A 226 0.01 -16.57 5.06
N LEU A 227 -0.43 -15.34 4.81
CA LEU A 227 -1.40 -15.04 3.76
C LEU A 227 -0.67 -14.88 2.42
N VAL A 228 -1.05 -15.67 1.43
CA VAL A 228 -0.50 -15.59 0.07
C VAL A 228 -1.53 -14.93 -0.81
N LEU A 229 -1.24 -13.71 -1.27
CA LEU A 229 -2.05 -13.00 -2.26
C LEU A 229 -1.44 -13.21 -3.64
N PRO A 230 -2.25 -13.46 -4.68
CA PRO A 230 -1.71 -13.58 -6.03
C PRO A 230 -1.09 -12.25 -6.48
N ARG A 231 -0.06 -12.37 -7.31
CA ARG A 231 0.57 -11.30 -8.07
C ARG A 231 0.58 -11.72 -9.53
N TYR A 232 -0.52 -11.44 -10.22
CA TYR A 232 -0.60 -11.74 -11.64
C TYR A 232 0.31 -10.76 -12.40
N PRO A 233 1.02 -11.21 -13.43
CA PRO A 233 1.64 -10.29 -14.38
C PRO A 233 0.63 -9.24 -14.87
N GLY A 234 1.07 -7.99 -15.01
CA GLY A 234 0.21 -6.82 -15.27
C GLY A 234 -0.35 -6.16 -14.01
N THR A 235 -0.32 -6.82 -12.84
CA THR A 235 -0.81 -6.22 -11.59
C THR A 235 -0.02 -4.96 -11.26
N ARG A 236 -0.73 -3.85 -11.10
CA ARG A 236 -0.15 -2.59 -10.66
C ARG A 236 0.05 -2.59 -9.15
N VAL A 237 1.26 -2.27 -8.70
CA VAL A 237 1.68 -2.31 -7.30
C VAL A 237 2.35 -1.01 -6.85
N VAL A 238 2.49 -0.84 -5.54
CA VAL A 238 3.28 0.22 -4.93
C VAL A 238 4.54 -0.38 -4.33
N LEU A 239 5.68 0.16 -4.72
CA LEU A 239 6.95 -0.16 -4.11
C LEU A 239 7.26 0.85 -3.01
N SER A 240 7.75 0.39 -1.88
CA SER A 240 8.31 1.22 -0.82
C SER A 240 9.78 0.87 -0.62
N ASN A 241 10.64 1.88 -0.53
CA ASN A 241 12.05 1.68 -0.23
C ASN A 241 12.23 1.54 1.29
N VAL A 242 12.87 0.46 1.75
CA VAL A 242 12.94 0.15 3.19
C VAL A 242 14.32 0.47 3.78
N GLY A 243 15.42 0.16 3.09
CA GLY A 243 16.78 0.35 3.60
C GLY A 243 17.58 1.48 2.95
N GLY A 244 16.94 2.36 2.17
CA GLY A 244 17.61 3.54 1.63
C GLY A 244 18.62 3.20 0.52
N SER A 245 18.39 2.11 -0.21
CA SER A 245 19.18 1.69 -1.37
C SER A 245 18.27 1.59 -2.59
N SER A 246 18.75 1.93 -3.79
CA SER A 246 17.98 1.81 -5.03
C SER A 246 17.53 0.38 -5.37
N ALA A 247 18.09 -0.63 -4.71
CA ALA A 247 17.71 -2.03 -4.88
C ALA A 247 16.86 -2.57 -3.72
N ASP A 248 16.61 -1.79 -2.66
CA ASP A 248 15.96 -2.27 -1.44
C ASP A 248 14.49 -1.83 -1.37
N PHE A 249 13.74 -2.24 -2.39
CA PHE A 249 12.31 -2.02 -2.51
C PHE A 249 11.53 -3.25 -2.08
N VAL A 250 10.35 -2.99 -1.54
CA VAL A 250 9.36 -4.01 -1.19
C VAL A 250 8.02 -3.60 -1.81
N ASP A 251 7.33 -4.53 -2.46
CA ASP A 251 5.93 -4.35 -2.84
C ASP A 251 5.06 -4.31 -1.58
N VAL A 252 4.39 -3.18 -1.32
CA VAL A 252 3.55 -2.99 -0.13
C VAL A 252 2.06 -3.16 -0.40
N GLY A 253 1.65 -3.40 -1.64
CA GLY A 253 0.25 -3.56 -2.01
C GLY A 253 -0.04 -3.27 -3.48
N ALA A 254 -1.24 -3.65 -3.92
CA ALA A 254 -1.73 -3.43 -5.26
C ALA A 254 -2.58 -2.14 -5.36
N LEU A 255 -2.62 -1.55 -6.54
CA LEU A 255 -3.50 -0.43 -6.89
C LEU A 255 -4.36 -0.80 -8.08
N TRP A 256 -5.65 -0.47 -8.00
CA TRP A 256 -6.49 -0.47 -9.19
C TRP A 256 -6.09 0.68 -10.12
N PRO A 257 -6.02 0.43 -11.44
CA PRO A 257 -6.15 1.49 -12.42
C PRO A 257 -7.43 2.30 -12.20
N PRO A 258 -7.51 3.55 -12.68
CA PRO A 258 -8.70 4.38 -12.51
C PRO A 258 -9.93 3.70 -13.13
N GLY A 259 -10.93 3.39 -12.30
CA GLY A 259 -12.19 2.78 -12.74
C GLY A 259 -12.14 1.27 -13.02
N ALA A 260 -11.03 0.59 -12.76
CA ALA A 260 -10.91 -0.86 -13.01
C ALA A 260 -11.36 -1.76 -11.83
N GLY A 261 -11.43 -1.21 -10.62
CA GLY A 261 -11.88 -1.96 -9.45
C GLY A 261 -13.37 -2.26 -9.49
N PRO A 262 -13.82 -3.36 -8.86
CA PRO A 262 -15.23 -3.69 -8.81
C PRO A 262 -16.01 -2.70 -7.94
N ASP A 263 -17.31 -2.52 -8.24
CA ASP A 263 -18.20 -1.60 -7.51
C ASP A 263 -18.47 -2.09 -6.07
N ALA A 264 -17.66 -1.63 -5.11
CA ALA A 264 -17.83 -1.94 -3.68
C ALA A 264 -18.74 -0.92 -2.97
N ARG A 265 -19.58 -1.40 -2.05
CA ARG A 265 -20.43 -0.56 -1.19
C ARG A 265 -19.75 -0.30 0.16
N PRO A 266 -20.12 0.79 0.87
CA PRO A 266 -19.64 1.02 2.22
C PRO A 266 -19.95 -0.15 3.15
N GLY A 267 -18.93 -0.69 3.81
CA GLY A 267 -19.05 -1.84 4.71
C GLY A 267 -18.68 -3.19 4.08
N ASP A 268 -18.50 -3.24 2.75
CA ASP A 268 -18.14 -4.49 2.08
C ASP A 268 -16.68 -4.87 2.38
N TYR A 269 -16.48 -6.16 2.66
CA TYR A 269 -15.21 -6.85 2.46
C TYR A 269 -15.37 -7.74 1.23
N TRP A 270 -14.59 -7.49 0.18
CA TRP A 270 -14.71 -8.26 -1.07
C TRP A 270 -13.34 -8.66 -1.62
N LEU A 271 -13.11 -9.96 -1.73
CA LEU A 271 -12.03 -10.54 -2.51
C LEU A 271 -12.60 -11.13 -3.80
N ALA A 272 -12.22 -10.56 -4.94
CA ALA A 272 -12.53 -11.08 -6.28
C ALA A 272 -11.24 -11.52 -6.97
N LEU A 273 -11.16 -12.78 -7.39
CA LEU A 273 -9.99 -13.33 -8.07
C LEU A 273 -10.37 -13.85 -9.45
N PRO A 274 -9.64 -13.49 -10.52
CA PRO A 274 -10.00 -13.88 -11.87
C PRO A 274 -9.84 -15.39 -12.07
N VAL A 275 -10.75 -15.98 -12.84
CA VAL A 275 -10.76 -17.42 -13.17
C VAL A 275 -10.33 -17.60 -14.63
N GLY A 276 -9.53 -18.64 -14.88
CA GLY A 276 -9.15 -18.98 -16.26
C GLY A 276 -8.10 -18.05 -16.87
N ILE A 277 -7.34 -17.29 -16.06
CA ILE A 277 -6.20 -16.52 -16.56
C ILE A 277 -5.11 -17.47 -17.08
N ASP A 278 -4.71 -17.27 -18.34
CA ASP A 278 -3.63 -18.02 -18.99
C ASP A 278 -2.24 -17.46 -18.61
N GLU A 279 -2.11 -16.13 -18.53
CA GLU A 279 -0.86 -15.42 -18.22
C GLU A 279 -0.65 -15.28 -16.71
N ARG A 280 -0.30 -16.38 -16.04
CA ARG A 280 -0.12 -16.40 -14.57
C ARG A 280 1.29 -16.09 -14.09
N GLU A 281 2.27 -16.21 -14.97
CA GLU A 281 3.69 -16.15 -14.60
C GLU A 281 4.47 -15.07 -15.36
N HIS A 282 4.03 -14.73 -16.58
CA HIS A 282 4.73 -13.80 -17.46
C HIS A 282 3.77 -12.82 -18.16
N LEU A 283 4.09 -11.53 -18.14
CA LEU A 283 3.36 -10.50 -18.89
C LEU A 283 3.87 -10.50 -20.33
N ARG A 284 3.05 -10.94 -21.29
CA ARG A 284 3.52 -11.07 -22.69
C ARG A 284 3.47 -9.76 -23.45
N ASP A 285 2.45 -8.97 -23.19
CA ASP A 285 2.25 -7.66 -23.80
C ASP A 285 2.23 -6.59 -22.70
N PRO A 286 3.33 -5.87 -22.49
CA PRO A 286 3.41 -4.87 -21.43
C PRO A 286 2.56 -3.63 -21.69
N ASP A 287 2.06 -3.44 -22.91
CA ASP A 287 1.14 -2.36 -23.23
C ASP A 287 -0.33 -2.76 -22.96
N THR A 288 -0.59 -4.05 -22.67
CA THR A 288 -1.91 -4.60 -22.33
C THR A 288 -1.87 -5.24 -20.94
N GLN A 289 -1.83 -4.39 -19.90
CA GLN A 289 -1.64 -4.80 -18.50
C GLN A 289 -2.93 -5.27 -17.81
N ASP A 290 -4.07 -4.75 -18.26
CA ASP A 290 -5.37 -5.07 -17.66
C ASP A 290 -5.90 -6.38 -18.24
N PRO A 291 -6.22 -7.39 -17.41
CA PRO A 291 -6.87 -8.58 -17.89
C PRO A 291 -8.27 -8.21 -18.44
N PRO A 292 -8.76 -8.91 -19.47
CA PRO A 292 -10.12 -8.70 -19.94
C PRO A 292 -11.13 -9.06 -18.84
N ASP A 293 -12.28 -8.38 -18.84
CA ASP A 293 -13.40 -8.73 -17.99
C ASP A 293 -13.80 -10.20 -18.21
N GLY A 294 -14.08 -10.89 -17.11
CA GLY A 294 -14.35 -12.32 -17.15
C GLY A 294 -14.91 -12.86 -15.85
N LEU A 295 -15.02 -14.18 -15.79
CA LEU A 295 -15.47 -14.89 -14.60
C LEU A 295 -14.44 -14.73 -13.48
N ALA A 296 -14.94 -14.62 -12.25
CA ALA A 296 -14.12 -14.54 -11.05
C ALA A 296 -14.68 -15.48 -9.97
N SER A 297 -13.82 -15.86 -9.02
CA SER A 297 -14.26 -16.35 -7.72
C SER A 297 -14.43 -15.17 -6.78
N HIS A 298 -15.45 -15.25 -5.92
CA HIS A 298 -15.81 -14.18 -5.00
C HIS A 298 -15.87 -14.70 -3.56
N ASP A 299 -15.29 -13.94 -2.63
CA ASP A 299 -15.55 -14.01 -1.19
C ASP A 299 -15.97 -12.61 -0.73
N LEU A 300 -17.29 -12.40 -0.66
CA LEU A 300 -17.92 -11.14 -0.30
C LEU A 300 -18.55 -11.28 1.08
N VAL A 301 -18.29 -10.33 1.97
CA VAL A 301 -19.09 -10.05 3.16
C VAL A 301 -19.65 -8.65 2.99
N ASP A 302 -20.97 -8.53 2.86
CA ASP A 302 -21.62 -7.23 2.69
C ASP A 302 -21.74 -6.46 4.01
N GLY A 303 -22.16 -5.19 3.92
CA GLY A 303 -22.38 -4.32 5.07
C GLY A 303 -23.45 -4.82 6.07
N ASP A 304 -24.30 -5.76 5.69
CA ASP A 304 -25.31 -6.40 6.56
C ASP A 304 -24.78 -7.68 7.23
N GLY A 305 -23.54 -8.09 6.91
CA GLY A 305 -22.88 -9.28 7.43
C GLY A 305 -23.21 -10.57 6.66
N THR A 306 -23.85 -10.48 5.49
CA THR A 306 -24.11 -11.62 4.61
C THR A 306 -22.81 -12.02 3.92
N ARG A 307 -22.42 -13.30 4.05
CA ARG A 307 -21.27 -13.84 3.33
C ARG A 307 -21.69 -14.64 2.11
N VAL A 308 -21.15 -14.28 0.94
CA VAL A 308 -21.31 -14.99 -0.32
C VAL A 308 -19.95 -15.50 -0.78
N ILE A 309 -19.83 -16.83 -0.94
CA ILE A 309 -18.66 -17.47 -1.53
C ILE A 309 -19.08 -18.08 -2.87
N GLU A 310 -18.54 -17.55 -3.96
CA GLU A 310 -18.75 -18.06 -5.32
C GLU A 310 -17.44 -18.63 -5.87
N THR A 311 -17.47 -19.89 -6.29
CA THR A 311 -16.30 -20.60 -6.83
C THR A 311 -16.74 -21.67 -7.82
N ALA A 312 -15.86 -22.00 -8.77
CA ALA A 312 -16.07 -23.12 -9.67
C ALA A 312 -16.13 -24.48 -8.93
N ARG A 313 -15.50 -24.60 -7.77
CA ARG A 313 -15.51 -25.81 -6.93
C ARG A 313 -15.27 -25.43 -5.47
N PHE A 314 -16.04 -26.01 -4.55
CA PHE A 314 -15.89 -25.79 -3.11
C PHE A 314 -15.59 -27.10 -2.38
N VAL A 315 -14.44 -27.18 -1.70
CA VAL A 315 -14.02 -28.37 -0.95
C VAL A 315 -13.83 -27.99 0.51
N LEU A 316 -14.60 -28.64 1.39
CA LEU A 316 -14.46 -28.57 2.83
C LEU A 316 -13.98 -29.93 3.34
N ARG A 317 -12.75 -29.97 3.84
CA ARG A 317 -12.09 -31.19 4.34
C ARG A 317 -11.83 -31.07 5.84
N VAL A 318 -12.25 -32.09 6.59
CA VAL A 318 -11.88 -32.30 8.00
C VAL A 318 -10.98 -33.53 8.06
N THR A 319 -9.68 -33.37 8.31
CA THR A 319 -8.70 -34.48 8.32
C THR A 319 -7.68 -34.37 9.45
N ASP A 320 -7.16 -35.52 9.88
CA ASP A 320 -6.04 -35.62 10.82
C ASP A 320 -4.67 -35.57 10.09
N ALA A 321 -4.66 -35.73 8.78
CA ALA A 321 -3.47 -35.74 7.92
C ALA A 321 -3.34 -34.43 7.12
N LEU A 322 -3.22 -33.30 7.84
CA LEU A 322 -3.08 -31.98 7.22
C LEU A 322 -1.88 -31.92 6.26
N THR A 323 -2.05 -31.24 5.11
CA THR A 323 -0.97 -30.99 4.17
C THR A 323 0.16 -30.20 4.84
N ARG A 324 1.38 -30.72 4.78
CA ARG A 324 2.55 -30.02 5.32
C ARG A 324 2.97 -28.88 4.40
N VAL A 325 3.04 -27.67 4.96
CA VAL A 325 3.63 -26.52 4.25
C VAL A 325 5.09 -26.81 3.85
N PRO A 326 5.55 -26.34 2.68
CA PRO A 326 4.90 -25.40 1.75
C PRO A 326 4.02 -26.06 0.67
N ALA A 327 3.68 -27.35 0.81
CA ALA A 327 2.82 -28.01 -0.18
C ALA A 327 1.38 -27.46 -0.12
N ARG A 328 0.70 -27.46 -1.27
CA ARG A 328 -0.70 -27.05 -1.39
C ARG A 328 -1.63 -28.25 -1.19
N PRO A 329 -2.76 -28.11 -0.48
CA PRO A 329 -3.77 -29.14 -0.47
C PRO A 329 -4.33 -29.30 -1.89
N SER A 330 -4.38 -30.55 -2.38
CA SER A 330 -4.99 -30.87 -3.67
C SER A 330 -6.37 -31.48 -3.44
N PRO A 331 -7.39 -31.01 -4.16
CA PRO A 331 -8.70 -31.65 -4.15
C PRO A 331 -8.67 -32.90 -5.06
N ASP A 332 -9.56 -33.87 -4.84
CA ASP A 332 -9.60 -35.11 -5.66
C ASP A 332 -9.98 -34.80 -7.12
N ASP A 333 -9.29 -35.41 -8.09
CA ASP A 333 -9.50 -35.13 -9.52
C ASP A 333 -10.86 -35.60 -10.05
N ASP A 334 -11.52 -36.56 -9.38
CA ASP A 334 -12.79 -37.16 -9.81
C ASP A 334 -14.02 -36.25 -9.66
N LEU A 335 -13.84 -35.05 -9.10
CA LEU A 335 -14.90 -34.08 -8.87
C LEU A 335 -14.85 -32.96 -9.91
N GLY A 336 -15.85 -32.92 -10.79
CA GLY A 336 -16.02 -31.86 -11.78
C GLY A 336 -16.39 -30.49 -11.19
N ASN A 337 -16.36 -29.47 -12.03
CA ASN A 337 -16.81 -28.11 -11.69
C ASN A 337 -18.29 -28.09 -11.27
N GLY A 338 -18.65 -27.13 -10.41
CA GLY A 338 -19.98 -27.00 -9.82
C GLY A 338 -20.25 -27.98 -8.69
N SER A 339 -19.21 -28.61 -8.11
CA SER A 339 -19.36 -29.58 -7.02
C SER A 339 -19.01 -29.00 -5.65
N VAL A 340 -19.71 -29.49 -4.62
CA VAL A 340 -19.39 -29.30 -3.21
C VAL A 340 -19.02 -30.65 -2.61
N LEU A 341 -17.81 -30.75 -2.08
CA LEU A 341 -17.34 -31.90 -1.31
C LEU A 341 -17.23 -31.50 0.16
N ILE A 342 -17.97 -32.20 1.02
CA ILE A 342 -17.77 -32.17 2.46
C ILE A 342 -17.29 -33.55 2.86
N GLU A 343 -16.06 -33.65 3.37
CA GLU A 343 -15.50 -34.92 3.82
C GLU A 343 -14.98 -34.87 5.25
N SER A 344 -15.26 -35.95 5.97
CA SER A 344 -14.71 -36.24 7.30
C SER A 344 -13.33 -36.91 7.19
N ARG A 345 -12.75 -37.24 8.35
CA ARG A 345 -11.38 -37.78 8.50
C ARG A 345 -11.00 -38.82 7.42
N ASP A 346 -9.83 -38.62 6.82
CA ASP A 346 -9.25 -39.56 5.87
C ASP A 346 -9.12 -40.98 6.45
N GLY A 347 -9.53 -41.99 5.66
CA GLY A 347 -9.42 -43.41 6.00
C GLY A 347 -10.57 -44.26 5.48
N ASP A 348 -10.46 -45.59 5.63
CA ASP A 348 -11.50 -46.53 5.22
C ASP A 348 -12.83 -46.24 5.93
N GLY A 349 -13.82 -45.84 5.14
CA GLY A 349 -15.17 -45.48 5.57
C GLY A 349 -15.32 -44.05 6.11
N ALA A 350 -14.50 -43.11 5.65
CA ALA A 350 -14.74 -41.68 5.80
C ALA A 350 -16.16 -41.31 5.32
N ALA A 351 -16.87 -40.53 6.11
CA ALA A 351 -18.13 -39.92 5.67
C ALA A 351 -17.85 -38.84 4.63
N ARG A 352 -18.62 -38.84 3.54
CA ARG A 352 -18.55 -37.87 2.44
C ARG A 352 -19.94 -37.46 2.02
N ILE A 353 -20.12 -36.17 1.77
CA ILE A 353 -21.29 -35.61 1.10
C ILE A 353 -20.78 -34.93 -0.17
N VAL A 354 -21.26 -35.40 -1.31
CA VAL A 354 -20.91 -34.87 -2.63
C VAL A 354 -22.17 -34.31 -3.26
N LEU A 355 -22.22 -32.99 -3.46
CA LEU A 355 -23.23 -32.33 -4.27
C LEU A 355 -22.60 -32.07 -5.64
N LYS A 356 -23.20 -32.59 -6.70
CA LYS A 356 -22.69 -32.45 -8.07
C LYS A 356 -23.46 -31.38 -8.84
N GLY A 357 -22.84 -30.83 -9.89
CA GLY A 357 -23.45 -29.81 -10.75
C GLY A 357 -24.70 -30.28 -11.51
N ASP A 358 -24.92 -31.60 -11.64
CA ASP A 358 -26.14 -32.18 -12.21
C ASP A 358 -27.32 -32.25 -11.21
N GLY A 359 -27.11 -31.74 -9.98
CA GLY A 359 -28.09 -31.75 -8.89
C GLY A 359 -28.11 -33.06 -8.10
N SER A 360 -27.31 -34.07 -8.47
CA SER A 360 -27.23 -35.30 -7.69
C SER A 360 -26.46 -35.09 -6.38
N VAL A 361 -26.96 -35.73 -5.32
CA VAL A 361 -26.34 -35.73 -4.00
C VAL A 361 -25.99 -37.16 -3.62
N THR A 362 -24.75 -37.40 -3.22
CA THR A 362 -24.30 -38.69 -2.69
C THR A 362 -23.81 -38.51 -1.27
N ILE A 363 -24.40 -39.26 -0.34
CA ILE A 363 -23.94 -39.36 1.04
C ILE A 363 -23.42 -40.79 1.24
N SER A 364 -22.13 -40.91 1.56
CA SER A 364 -21.50 -42.20 1.85
C SER A 364 -20.87 -42.14 3.23
N ALA A 365 -21.16 -43.12 4.09
CA ALA A 365 -20.60 -43.23 5.43
C ALA A 365 -20.72 -44.67 5.94
N LYS A 366 -20.01 -45.01 7.03
CA LYS A 366 -20.21 -46.30 7.73
C LYS A 366 -21.61 -46.45 8.32
N SER A 367 -22.19 -45.34 8.79
CA SER A 367 -23.56 -45.27 9.29
C SER A 367 -24.14 -43.89 9.01
N ILE A 368 -25.44 -43.83 8.72
CA ILE A 368 -26.20 -42.59 8.56
C ILE A 368 -27.42 -42.73 9.48
N THR A 369 -27.56 -41.80 10.42
CA THR A 369 -28.72 -41.74 11.32
C THR A 369 -29.51 -40.48 10.99
N PHE A 370 -30.81 -40.64 10.78
CA PHE A 370 -31.75 -39.53 10.68
C PHE A 370 -32.57 -39.52 11.97
N ASP A 371 -32.35 -38.51 12.82
CA ASP A 371 -33.08 -38.30 14.06
C ASP A 371 -33.94 -37.05 13.90
N ALA A 372 -35.26 -37.24 13.77
CA ALA A 372 -36.22 -36.18 13.52
C ALA A 372 -37.31 -36.21 14.59
N GLU A 373 -37.57 -35.07 15.23
CA GLU A 373 -38.60 -34.97 16.28
C GLU A 373 -40.03 -35.15 15.75
N ASP A 374 -40.29 -34.77 14.48
CA ASP A 374 -41.61 -34.87 13.84
C ASP A 374 -41.64 -35.95 12.75
N ARG A 375 -40.97 -35.72 11.61
CA ARG A 375 -41.02 -36.63 10.45
C ARG A 375 -39.82 -36.51 9.53
N ILE A 376 -39.60 -37.57 8.75
CA ILE A 376 -38.71 -37.59 7.58
C ILE A 376 -39.57 -37.81 6.34
N GLU A 377 -39.52 -36.88 5.38
CA GLU A 377 -40.33 -36.93 4.16
C GLU A 377 -39.44 -37.15 2.92
N LEU A 378 -39.74 -38.19 2.14
CA LEU A 378 -38.99 -38.55 0.93
C LEU A 378 -39.88 -38.37 -0.31
N ASN A 379 -39.82 -37.18 -0.91
CA ASN A 379 -40.62 -36.82 -2.08
C ASN A 379 -39.87 -37.14 -3.37
N THR A 380 -40.09 -38.34 -3.91
CA THR A 380 -39.45 -38.81 -5.15
C THR A 380 -40.38 -39.74 -5.93
N LYS A 381 -40.07 -39.96 -7.22
CA LYS A 381 -40.78 -40.93 -8.06
C LYS A 381 -40.47 -42.38 -7.69
N ASP A 382 -39.30 -42.64 -7.11
CA ASP A 382 -38.81 -43.99 -6.78
C ASP A 382 -37.82 -43.94 -5.60
N VAL A 383 -37.95 -44.90 -4.67
CA VAL A 383 -37.02 -45.12 -3.55
C VAL A 383 -36.52 -46.55 -3.64
N ARG A 384 -35.21 -46.72 -3.84
CA ARG A 384 -34.58 -48.04 -3.92
C ARG A 384 -33.66 -48.27 -2.73
N VAL A 385 -33.92 -49.34 -1.98
CA VAL A 385 -33.05 -49.80 -0.89
C VAL A 385 -32.38 -51.09 -1.33
N LYS A 386 -31.04 -51.11 -1.29
CA LYS A 386 -30.23 -52.30 -1.54
C LYS A 386 -29.49 -52.68 -0.28
N LEU A 387 -29.74 -53.88 0.21
CA LEU A 387 -29.06 -54.46 1.38
C LEU A 387 -28.08 -55.51 0.89
N ASP A 388 -26.85 -55.47 1.39
CA ASP A 388 -25.85 -56.51 1.15
C ASP A 388 -25.72 -57.37 2.42
N GLY A 389 -26.65 -58.34 2.57
CA GLY A 389 -26.68 -59.26 3.71
C GLY A 389 -27.33 -58.75 5.00
N GLY A 390 -27.94 -57.56 5.00
CA GLY A 390 -28.64 -56.98 6.15
C GLY A 390 -30.17 -57.08 6.10
N THR A 391 -30.83 -56.50 7.10
CA THR A 391 -32.30 -56.39 7.21
C THR A 391 -32.73 -54.93 7.14
N MET A 392 -33.87 -54.66 6.50
CA MET A 392 -34.59 -53.39 6.62
C MET A 392 -35.76 -53.62 7.56
N ASP A 393 -35.73 -52.98 8.72
CA ASP A 393 -36.84 -52.97 9.66
C ASP A 393 -37.64 -51.68 9.47
N VAL A 394 -38.96 -51.80 9.37
CA VAL A 394 -39.90 -50.69 9.21
C VAL A 394 -41.05 -50.91 10.19
N SER A 395 -41.09 -50.08 11.23
CA SER A 395 -42.04 -50.22 12.36
C SER A 395 -42.93 -49.00 12.51
#